data_AF-A0A1J7HDM0-F1
#
_entry.id   AF-A0A1J7HDM0-F1
#
_cell.length_a   1.000
_cell.length_b   1.000
_cell.length_c   1.000
_cell.angle_alpha   90.00
_cell.angle_beta   90.00
_cell.angle_gamma   90.00
#
_symmetry.space_group_name_H-M   'P 1'
#
loop_
_entity.id
_entity.type
_entity.pdbx_description
1 polymer ?
#
loop_
_entity_poly.entity_id
_entity_poly.type
_entity_poly.pdbx_seq_one_letter_code
_entity_poly.pdbx_strand_id
1 'polypeptide(L)'
;MEVILRENDAADWVYRGEGAANLVLSYIGSSPLFIGKVMRIRKAPRSDVVTVRSPSALTAHERLLWKDVDELISSSDKEIAGRLFVQHVMKPLLGSKFVDAGMHVLVSTEFLESVEKDIICQRPPWRVDNAQVDTQCDSVLLMSDHSVFSHGLGGGAEDTNFGIAKAFEDVLKSFIQANDGLCTESLLTLVAEALTKSGVLNQLLEVQKLDNVDIEGAIHAYYDITSQQCMVCRELGEEQAKKYTSLHSASLNESLRVVRDYLIAATAKDCSLMMCFRPRKDGGSGSEHNTVYLESTKQTFDFKADNSSHEPFGSVSVGRLVPA
;
A
#
# COMPACT_ATOMS: atom_id res chain seq x y z
N MET A 1 -1.78 -5.76 -26.98
CA MET A 1 -0.33 -5.78 -27.19
C MET A 1 0.29 -5.60 -25.82
N GLU A 2 1.12 -6.54 -25.39
CA GLU A 2 1.76 -6.48 -24.08
C GLU A 2 2.81 -5.36 -24.10
N VAL A 3 2.72 -4.42 -23.16
CA VAL A 3 3.64 -3.27 -23.10
C VAL A 3 4.88 -3.71 -22.34
N ILE A 4 6.05 -3.54 -22.97
CA ILE A 4 7.36 -3.84 -22.38
C ILE A 4 8.16 -2.54 -22.34
N LEU A 5 8.55 -2.10 -21.14
CA LEU A 5 9.42 -0.94 -20.95
C LEU A 5 10.87 -1.35 -21.18
N ARG A 6 11.60 -0.53 -21.94
CA ARG A 6 12.99 -0.74 -22.36
C ARG A 6 13.86 0.39 -21.84
N GLU A 7 15.17 0.25 -21.94
CA GLU A 7 16.17 1.24 -21.51
C GLU A 7 15.79 2.70 -21.79
N ASN A 8 15.39 3.02 -23.02
CA ASN A 8 15.04 4.39 -23.42
C ASN A 8 13.83 4.98 -22.67
N ASP A 9 12.96 4.13 -22.13
CA ASP A 9 11.78 4.57 -21.37
C ASP A 9 12.16 5.01 -19.96
N ALA A 10 13.35 4.68 -19.45
CA ALA A 10 13.78 5.02 -18.09
C ALA A 10 13.81 6.53 -17.82
N ALA A 11 14.18 7.34 -18.83
CA ALA A 11 14.25 8.79 -18.72
C ALA A 11 12.89 9.47 -18.45
N ASP A 12 11.78 8.77 -18.72
CA ASP A 12 10.43 9.26 -18.43
C ASP A 12 9.98 9.01 -16.98
N TRP A 13 10.84 8.45 -16.12
CA TRP A 13 10.52 8.12 -14.73
C TRP A 13 11.45 8.85 -13.76
N VAL A 14 10.87 9.57 -12.80
CA VAL A 14 11.62 10.32 -11.78
C VAL A 14 11.39 9.74 -10.39
N TYR A 15 12.43 9.75 -9.55
CA TYR A 15 12.34 9.27 -8.17
C TYR A 15 11.30 10.06 -7.37
N ARG A 16 10.42 9.34 -6.67
CA ARG A 16 9.37 9.91 -5.81
C ARG A 16 9.58 9.57 -4.33
N GLY A 17 10.10 8.39 -4.04
CA GLY A 17 10.35 7.93 -2.69
C GLY A 17 10.64 6.44 -2.61
N GLU A 18 10.95 5.93 -1.41
CA GLU A 18 11.19 4.51 -1.20
C GLU A 18 10.84 4.04 0.22
N GLY A 19 10.36 2.79 0.29
CA GLY A 19 10.17 2.03 1.54
C GLY A 19 11.34 1.08 1.81
N ALA A 20 11.14 0.09 2.68
CA ALA A 20 12.14 -0.96 2.89
C ALA A 20 12.27 -1.87 1.66
N ALA A 21 11.15 -2.34 1.11
CA ALA A 21 11.13 -3.33 0.03
C ALA A 21 11.07 -2.74 -1.39
N ASN A 22 10.63 -1.48 -1.56
CA ASN A 22 10.26 -0.94 -2.87
C ASN A 22 10.69 0.51 -3.08
N LEU A 23 11.03 0.83 -4.33
CA LEU A 23 11.19 2.18 -4.89
C LEU A 23 9.89 2.61 -5.57
N VAL A 24 9.59 3.91 -5.55
CA VAL A 24 8.45 4.50 -6.26
C VAL A 24 8.96 5.61 -7.18
N LEU A 25 8.60 5.54 -8.45
CA LEU A 25 8.90 6.53 -9.48
C LEU A 25 7.62 7.12 -10.04
N SER A 26 7.60 8.42 -10.32
CA SER A 26 6.48 9.10 -11.00
C SER A 26 6.77 9.23 -12.49
N TYR A 27 5.76 9.03 -13.33
CA TYR A 27 5.87 9.24 -14.78
C TYR A 27 5.86 10.73 -15.12
N ILE A 28 6.84 11.17 -15.90
CA ILE A 28 6.99 12.56 -16.40
C ILE A 28 6.99 12.67 -17.93
N GLY A 29 6.89 11.54 -18.63
CA GLY A 29 6.84 11.51 -20.09
C GLY A 29 5.48 11.92 -20.67
N SER A 30 5.31 11.66 -21.96
CA SER A 30 4.13 12.08 -22.74
C SER A 30 3.19 10.94 -23.14
N SER A 31 3.54 9.69 -22.84
CA SER A 31 2.73 8.53 -23.21
C SER A 31 1.40 8.54 -22.45
N PRO A 32 0.24 8.53 -23.14
CA PRO A 32 -1.07 8.55 -22.50
C PRO A 32 -1.34 7.31 -21.64
N LEU A 33 -0.60 6.22 -21.84
CA LEU A 33 -0.71 5.00 -21.04
C LEU A 33 -0.21 5.19 -19.60
N PHE A 34 0.75 6.10 -19.40
CA PHE A 34 1.46 6.26 -18.13
C PHE A 34 1.23 7.63 -17.47
N ILE A 35 0.55 8.58 -18.15
CA ILE A 35 0.18 9.87 -17.53
C ILE A 35 -0.62 9.65 -16.25
N GLY A 36 -0.16 10.25 -15.16
CA GLY A 36 -0.78 10.13 -13.84
C GLY A 36 -0.59 8.75 -13.21
N LYS A 37 0.48 8.03 -13.57
CA LYS A 37 0.88 6.76 -12.98
C LYS A 37 2.18 6.89 -12.20
N VAL A 38 2.31 6.05 -11.18
CA VAL A 38 3.57 5.74 -10.52
C VAL A 38 3.96 4.30 -10.80
N MET A 39 5.26 4.06 -10.86
CA MET A 39 5.85 2.74 -10.95
C MET A 39 6.46 2.38 -9.62
N ARG A 40 6.22 1.14 -9.21
CA ARG A 40 6.81 0.56 -8.02
C ARG A 40 7.74 -0.58 -8.41
N ILE A 41 8.99 -0.48 -7.96
CA ILE A 41 10.06 -1.39 -8.35
C ILE A 41 10.61 -2.06 -7.09
N ARG A 42 10.76 -3.39 -7.15
CA ARG A 42 11.34 -4.19 -6.08
C ARG A 42 12.80 -3.83 -5.83
N LYS A 43 13.20 -3.85 -4.56
CA LYS A 43 14.60 -3.80 -4.16
C LYS A 43 15.13 -5.18 -3.78
N ALA A 44 16.40 -5.40 -4.08
CA ALA A 44 17.19 -6.53 -3.59
C ALA A 44 18.24 -6.05 -2.57
N PRO A 45 18.49 -6.80 -1.48
CA PRO A 45 19.64 -6.54 -0.62
C PRO A 45 20.94 -6.59 -1.43
N ARG A 46 21.93 -5.77 -1.06
CA ARG A 46 23.26 -5.79 -1.71
C ARG A 46 24.12 -7.01 -1.37
N SER A 47 23.55 -8.06 -0.80
CA SER A 47 24.28 -9.26 -0.38
C SER A 47 24.55 -10.21 -1.55
N ASP A 48 25.77 -10.74 -1.63
CA ASP A 48 26.22 -11.74 -2.62
C ASP A 48 25.55 -13.12 -2.45
N VAL A 49 24.69 -13.30 -1.45
CA VAL A 49 23.96 -14.56 -1.27
C VAL A 49 22.82 -14.60 -2.26
N VAL A 50 23.03 -15.35 -3.35
CA VAL A 50 21.98 -15.72 -4.30
C VAL A 50 20.82 -16.32 -3.52
N THR A 51 19.74 -15.55 -3.38
CA THR A 51 18.50 -16.08 -2.81
C THR A 51 17.94 -17.07 -3.82
N VAL A 52 18.01 -18.36 -3.49
CA VAL A 52 17.40 -19.40 -4.29
C VAL A 52 15.92 -19.09 -4.39
N ARG A 53 15.44 -18.80 -5.61
CA ARG A 53 14.00 -18.59 -5.85
C ARG A 53 13.26 -19.86 -5.46
N SER A 54 12.46 -19.78 -4.41
CA SER A 54 11.54 -20.86 -4.06
C SER A 54 10.63 -21.15 -5.26
N PRO A 55 10.32 -22.43 -5.55
CA PRO A 55 9.45 -22.79 -6.68
C PRO A 55 8.00 -22.31 -6.50
N SER A 56 7.62 -21.85 -5.30
CA SER A 56 6.32 -21.26 -5.01
C SER A 56 6.45 -19.93 -4.28
N ALA A 57 5.54 -19.00 -4.57
CA ALA A 57 5.40 -17.74 -3.83
C ALA A 57 4.94 -17.97 -2.39
N LEU A 58 4.11 -19.00 -2.20
CA LEU A 58 3.44 -19.36 -0.95
C LEU A 58 3.88 -20.74 -0.45
N THR A 59 3.95 -20.89 0.86
CA THR A 59 4.11 -22.17 1.57
C THR A 59 2.85 -23.05 1.43
N ALA A 60 2.96 -24.33 1.79
CA ALA A 60 1.81 -25.24 1.77
C ALA A 60 0.66 -24.77 2.69
N HIS A 61 0.98 -24.22 3.86
CA HIS A 61 -0.01 -23.70 4.80
C HIS A 61 -0.68 -22.41 4.30
N GLU A 62 0.08 -21.50 3.68
CA GLU A 62 -0.48 -20.29 3.06
C GLU A 62 -1.41 -20.65 1.88
N ARG A 63 -1.05 -21.65 1.06
CA ARG A 63 -1.96 -22.15 0.01
C ARG A 63 -3.25 -22.73 0.58
N LEU A 64 -3.18 -23.40 1.72
CA LEU A 64 -4.38 -23.90 2.40
C LEU A 64 -5.24 -22.74 2.94
N LEU A 65 -4.62 -21.70 3.46
CA LEU A 65 -5.29 -20.52 3.99
C LEU A 65 -6.06 -19.76 2.90
N TRP A 66 -5.45 -19.64 1.72
CA TRP A 66 -5.98 -18.89 0.58
C TRP A 66 -6.60 -19.78 -0.49
N LYS A 67 -6.99 -21.01 -0.14
CA LYS A 67 -7.49 -22.05 -1.07
C LYS A 67 -8.68 -21.62 -1.93
N ASP A 68 -9.44 -20.61 -1.50
CA ASP A 68 -10.61 -20.10 -2.24
C ASP A 68 -10.24 -19.08 -3.33
N VAL A 69 -8.95 -18.77 -3.51
CA VAL A 69 -8.44 -17.81 -4.50
C VAL A 69 -7.40 -18.53 -5.38
N ASP A 70 -7.89 -19.24 -6.39
CA ASP A 70 -7.06 -20.11 -7.26
C ASP A 70 -5.88 -19.35 -7.88
N GLU A 71 -6.10 -18.14 -8.37
CA GLU A 71 -5.07 -17.30 -8.97
C GLU A 71 -3.92 -17.02 -7.97
N LEU A 72 -4.26 -16.73 -6.71
CA LEU A 72 -3.30 -16.40 -5.66
C LEU A 72 -2.42 -17.61 -5.31
N ILE A 73 -3.01 -18.80 -5.14
CA ILE A 73 -2.28 -20.02 -4.76
C ILE A 73 -1.42 -20.60 -5.89
N SER A 74 -1.79 -20.28 -7.15
CA SER A 74 -1.07 -20.68 -8.34
C SER A 74 0.18 -19.84 -8.63
N SER A 75 0.32 -18.67 -7.98
CA SER A 75 1.42 -17.75 -8.24
C SER A 75 2.78 -18.33 -7.84
N SER A 76 3.74 -18.25 -8.77
CA SER A 76 5.15 -18.58 -8.54
C SER A 76 5.97 -17.38 -8.07
N ASP A 77 5.51 -16.15 -8.36
CA ASP A 77 6.14 -14.92 -7.93
C ASP A 77 5.43 -14.33 -6.72
N LYS A 78 6.25 -13.87 -5.77
CA LYS A 78 5.75 -13.21 -4.58
C LYS A 78 4.96 -11.97 -4.98
N GLU A 79 5.54 -10.96 -5.59
CA GLU A 79 4.84 -9.69 -5.86
C GLU A 79 3.51 -9.87 -6.59
N ILE A 80 3.44 -10.81 -7.53
CA ILE A 80 2.19 -11.20 -8.20
C ILE A 80 1.15 -11.71 -7.18
N ALA A 81 1.52 -12.62 -6.27
CA ALA A 81 0.65 -13.07 -5.19
C ALA A 81 0.21 -11.91 -4.28
N GLY A 82 1.10 -10.98 -3.94
CA GLY A 82 0.76 -9.80 -3.14
C GLY A 82 -0.29 -8.92 -3.83
N ARG A 83 -0.14 -8.68 -5.14
CA ARG A 83 -1.14 -7.97 -5.95
C ARG A 83 -2.46 -8.72 -6.00
N LEU A 84 -2.44 -10.03 -6.23
CA LEU A 84 -3.65 -10.85 -6.30
C LEU A 84 -4.39 -10.84 -4.95
N PHE A 85 -3.65 -10.84 -3.84
CA PHE A 85 -4.24 -10.64 -2.53
C PHE A 85 -4.94 -9.28 -2.40
N VAL A 86 -4.31 -8.18 -2.85
CA VAL A 86 -4.96 -6.86 -2.84
C VAL A 86 -6.22 -6.87 -3.74
N GLN A 87 -6.12 -7.44 -4.94
CA GLN A 87 -7.19 -7.45 -5.94
C GLN A 87 -8.39 -8.33 -5.53
N HIS A 88 -8.15 -9.53 -4.99
CA HIS A 88 -9.18 -10.54 -4.73
C HIS A 88 -9.59 -10.65 -3.26
N VAL A 89 -8.81 -10.11 -2.32
CA VAL A 89 -9.11 -10.15 -0.87
C VAL A 89 -9.37 -8.75 -0.32
N MET A 90 -8.41 -7.83 -0.42
CA MET A 90 -8.56 -6.51 0.22
C MET A 90 -9.57 -5.62 -0.50
N LYS A 91 -9.53 -5.56 -1.83
CA LYS A 91 -10.38 -4.68 -2.63
C LYS A 91 -11.89 -4.97 -2.48
N PRO A 92 -12.37 -6.23 -2.43
CA PRO A 92 -13.77 -6.52 -2.11
C PRO A 92 -14.19 -6.05 -0.71
N LEU A 93 -13.28 -6.10 0.27
CA LEU A 93 -13.56 -5.73 1.66
C LEU A 93 -13.50 -4.21 1.89
N LEU A 94 -12.48 -3.56 1.31
CA LEU A 94 -12.22 -2.12 1.44
C LEU A 94 -12.91 -1.26 0.38
N GLY A 95 -13.52 -1.87 -0.63
CA GLY A 95 -14.26 -1.19 -1.68
C GLY A 95 -13.38 -0.80 -2.86
N SER A 96 -13.86 -1.09 -4.08
CA SER A 96 -13.13 -0.85 -5.32
C SER A 96 -12.82 0.63 -5.62
N LYS A 97 -13.50 1.56 -4.94
CA LYS A 97 -13.27 3.00 -5.04
C LYS A 97 -12.01 3.46 -4.28
N PHE A 98 -11.59 2.70 -3.27
CA PHE A 98 -10.53 3.09 -2.35
C PHE A 98 -9.28 2.22 -2.46
N VAL A 99 -9.21 1.29 -3.42
CA VAL A 99 -8.09 0.37 -3.57
C VAL A 99 -7.71 0.22 -5.03
N ASP A 100 -6.52 0.70 -5.38
CA ASP A 100 -5.82 0.37 -6.62
C ASP A 100 -4.87 -0.81 -6.40
N ALA A 101 -5.18 -1.96 -7.02
CA ALA A 101 -4.31 -3.13 -6.96
C ALA A 101 -3.12 -3.03 -7.93
N GLY A 102 -3.12 -2.04 -8.83
CA GLY A 102 -2.12 -1.87 -9.86
C GLY A 102 -2.14 -2.96 -10.94
N MET A 103 -1.20 -2.82 -11.87
CA MET A 103 -1.01 -3.68 -13.03
C MET A 103 0.48 -4.00 -13.20
N HIS A 104 0.81 -5.26 -13.48
CA HIS A 104 2.18 -5.61 -13.86
C HIS A 104 2.43 -5.16 -15.30
N VAL A 105 3.58 -4.53 -15.50
CA VAL A 105 4.11 -4.16 -16.81
C VAL A 105 5.47 -4.85 -16.93
N LEU A 106 5.72 -5.47 -18.09
CA LEU A 106 7.00 -6.12 -18.34
C LEU A 106 8.10 -5.08 -18.52
N VAL A 107 9.30 -5.41 -18.07
CA VAL A 107 10.48 -4.55 -18.17
C VAL A 107 11.68 -5.33 -18.66
N SER A 108 12.58 -4.66 -19.37
CA SER A 108 13.88 -5.23 -19.70
C SER A 108 14.88 -5.05 -18.55
N THR A 109 15.91 -5.89 -18.49
CA THR A 109 16.98 -5.74 -17.48
C THR A 109 17.68 -4.39 -17.63
N GLU A 110 17.91 -3.94 -18.86
CA GLU A 110 18.56 -2.66 -19.19
C GLU A 110 17.72 -1.46 -18.70
N PHE A 111 16.39 -1.57 -18.73
CA PHE A 111 15.51 -0.56 -18.12
C PHE A 111 15.79 -0.42 -16.62
N LEU A 112 15.83 -1.54 -15.89
CA LEU A 112 16.06 -1.53 -14.45
C LEU A 112 17.46 -1.04 -14.07
N GLU A 113 18.47 -1.40 -14.87
CA GLU A 113 19.84 -0.91 -14.72
C GLU A 113 19.94 0.62 -14.95
N SER A 114 19.28 1.13 -16.00
CA SER A 114 19.23 2.57 -16.25
C SER A 114 18.53 3.32 -15.12
N VAL A 115 17.40 2.79 -14.64
CA VAL A 115 16.68 3.37 -13.50
C VAL A 115 17.56 3.46 -12.26
N GLU A 116 18.24 2.38 -11.84
CA GLU A 116 19.11 2.41 -10.66
C GLU A 116 20.18 3.50 -10.78
N LYS A 117 20.79 3.63 -11.97
CA LYS A 117 21.81 4.65 -12.24
C LYS A 117 21.24 6.07 -12.15
N ASP A 118 20.06 6.32 -12.69
CA ASP A 118 19.47 7.66 -12.77
C ASP A 118 18.99 8.18 -11.40
N ILE A 119 18.58 7.27 -10.51
CA ILE A 119 18.04 7.64 -9.19
C ILE A 119 19.06 7.58 -8.06
N ILE A 120 20.25 7.01 -8.26
CA ILE A 120 21.22 6.73 -7.18
C ILE A 120 21.55 7.97 -6.33
N CYS A 121 21.67 9.14 -6.97
CA CYS A 121 21.99 10.41 -6.31
C CYS A 121 20.79 11.06 -5.60
N GLN A 122 19.58 10.59 -5.87
CA GLN A 122 18.33 11.11 -5.29
C GLN A 122 17.92 10.31 -4.03
N ARG A 123 18.46 9.09 -3.90
CA ARG A 123 18.17 8.18 -2.78
C ARG A 123 18.96 8.58 -1.53
N PRO A 124 18.39 8.47 -0.32
CA PRO A 124 19.13 8.68 0.92
C PRO A 124 20.34 7.72 1.02
N PRO A 125 21.54 8.16 1.46
CA PRO A 125 22.74 7.31 1.45
C PRO A 125 22.56 5.95 2.15
N TRP A 126 21.95 5.95 3.35
CA TRP A 126 21.68 4.72 4.11
C TRP A 126 20.70 3.76 3.41
N ARG A 127 19.85 4.25 2.48
CA ARG A 127 18.99 3.40 1.66
C ARG A 127 19.77 2.76 0.51
N VAL A 128 20.69 3.51 -0.10
CA VAL A 128 21.60 3.04 -1.16
C VAL A 128 22.51 1.92 -0.64
N ASP A 129 23.04 2.09 0.57
CA ASP A 129 23.94 1.09 1.18
C ASP A 129 23.22 -0.24 1.47
N ASN A 130 21.95 -0.18 1.85
CA ASN A 130 21.18 -1.35 2.27
C ASN A 130 20.64 -2.19 1.10
N ALA A 131 20.21 -1.55 0.01
CA ALA A 131 19.51 -2.23 -1.09
C ALA A 131 19.60 -1.47 -2.42
N GLN A 132 19.46 -2.21 -3.51
CA GLN A 132 19.46 -1.70 -4.90
C GLN A 132 18.21 -2.19 -5.64
N VAL A 133 17.90 -1.62 -6.81
CA VAL A 133 16.88 -2.18 -7.72
C VAL A 133 17.20 -3.65 -8.02
N ASP A 134 16.17 -4.49 -7.96
CA ASP A 134 16.30 -5.90 -8.35
C ASP A 134 16.24 -6.06 -9.88
N THR A 135 17.41 -6.04 -10.52
CA THR A 135 17.55 -6.17 -11.98
C THR A 135 17.23 -7.56 -12.53
N GLN A 136 16.99 -8.55 -11.66
CA GLN A 136 16.57 -9.89 -12.05
C GLN A 136 15.05 -10.02 -12.18
N CYS A 137 14.29 -8.97 -11.86
CA CYS A 137 12.86 -8.92 -12.08
C CYS A 137 12.54 -8.62 -13.56
N ASP A 138 11.47 -9.22 -14.08
CA ASP A 138 10.98 -9.02 -15.46
C ASP A 138 9.69 -8.18 -15.52
N SER A 139 9.17 -7.76 -14.37
CA SER A 139 8.00 -6.90 -14.29
C SER A 139 8.06 -5.91 -13.13
N VAL A 140 7.28 -4.84 -13.25
CA VAL A 140 7.10 -3.79 -12.24
C VAL A 140 5.63 -3.52 -12.03
N LEU A 141 5.27 -2.98 -10.87
CA LEU A 141 3.88 -2.65 -10.55
C LEU A 141 3.58 -1.20 -10.93
N LEU A 142 2.70 -1.01 -11.90
CA LEU A 142 2.17 0.29 -12.30
C LEU A 142 0.87 0.58 -11.54
N MET A 143 0.80 1.72 -10.87
CA MET A 143 -0.36 2.16 -10.09
C MET A 143 -0.76 3.58 -10.47
N SER A 144 -1.97 3.98 -10.13
CA SER A 144 -2.39 5.37 -10.24
C SER A 144 -1.57 6.25 -9.30
N ASP A 145 -1.15 7.43 -9.76
CA ASP A 145 -0.54 8.41 -8.88
C ASP A 145 -1.64 9.07 -8.04
N HIS A 146 -1.79 8.58 -6.81
CA HIS A 146 -2.80 9.06 -5.86
C HIS A 146 -2.49 10.46 -5.30
N SER A 147 -1.35 11.06 -5.65
CA SER A 147 -1.03 12.44 -5.31
C SER A 147 -1.56 13.46 -6.32
N VAL A 148 -2.11 13.02 -7.47
CA VAL A 148 -2.59 13.91 -8.53
C VAL A 148 -4.02 13.60 -8.99
N PHE A 149 -4.69 14.61 -9.54
CA PHE A 149 -5.93 14.41 -10.30
C PHE A 149 -5.61 14.19 -11.77
N SER A 150 -5.96 13.02 -12.29
CA SER A 150 -6.04 12.72 -13.72
C SER A 150 -6.83 13.85 -14.42
N HIS A 151 -6.17 14.63 -15.29
CA HIS A 151 -6.67 15.83 -16.01
C HIS A 151 -6.39 17.24 -15.43
N GLY A 152 -5.60 17.39 -14.36
CA GLY A 152 -5.09 18.71 -13.97
C GLY A 152 -3.68 18.95 -14.51
N LEU A 153 -3.45 20.04 -15.25
CA LEU A 153 -2.09 20.56 -15.47
C LEU A 153 -1.38 20.67 -14.12
N GLY A 154 -0.18 20.10 -14.05
CA GLY A 154 0.57 19.83 -12.84
C GLY A 154 0.76 21.03 -11.92
N GLY A 155 0.58 20.79 -10.62
CA GLY A 155 1.33 21.49 -9.59
C GLY A 155 2.61 20.69 -9.35
N GLY A 156 3.73 21.15 -9.90
CA GLY A 156 5.04 20.61 -9.54
C GLY A 156 5.25 20.77 -8.04
N ALA A 157 5.49 19.66 -7.35
CA ALA A 157 5.99 19.73 -5.98
C ALA A 157 7.49 20.05 -6.10
N GLU A 158 7.85 21.32 -5.91
CA GLU A 158 9.26 21.70 -5.74
C GLU A 158 9.74 21.30 -4.35
N ASP A 159 10.88 20.60 -4.30
CA ASP A 159 11.61 20.31 -3.07
C ASP A 159 11.92 21.61 -2.33
N THR A 160 11.23 21.85 -1.22
CA THR A 160 11.42 23.05 -0.42
C THR A 160 12.09 22.70 0.90
N ASN A 161 13.40 22.91 0.92
CA ASN A 161 14.22 22.83 2.12
C ASN A 161 14.00 24.06 3.03
N PHE A 162 14.13 23.80 4.32
CA PHE A 162 13.84 24.58 5.53
C PHE A 162 13.62 26.11 5.41
N GLY A 163 12.33 26.47 5.52
CA GLY A 163 11.76 27.75 5.94
C GLY A 163 10.30 27.53 6.35
N ILE A 164 10.05 26.46 7.10
CA ILE A 164 8.85 25.61 6.95
C ILE A 164 7.55 26.35 7.22
N ALA A 165 7.36 27.03 8.35
CA ALA A 165 6.04 27.53 8.71
C ALA A 165 5.53 28.65 7.77
N LYS A 166 6.40 29.60 7.40
CA LYS A 166 6.00 30.72 6.52
C LYS A 166 5.88 30.29 5.07
N ALA A 167 6.84 29.50 4.57
CA ALA A 167 6.76 28.95 3.22
C ALA A 167 5.57 28.00 3.06
N PHE A 168 5.26 27.21 4.09
CA PHE A 168 4.08 26.35 4.12
C PHE A 168 2.78 27.17 4.16
N GLU A 169 2.68 28.19 5.00
CA GLU A 169 1.53 29.10 5.00
C GLU A 169 1.38 29.85 3.66
N ASP A 170 2.46 30.31 3.05
CA ASP A 170 2.41 30.97 1.74
C ASP A 170 2.00 29.99 0.61
N VAL A 171 2.46 28.74 0.65
CA VAL A 171 1.98 27.66 -0.23
C VAL A 171 0.50 27.35 0.05
N LEU A 172 0.09 27.25 1.31
CA LEU A 172 -1.30 26.99 1.69
C LEU A 172 -2.23 28.13 1.27
N LYS A 173 -1.82 29.39 1.34
CA LYS A 173 -2.61 30.54 0.86
C LYS A 173 -2.91 30.46 -0.64
N SER A 174 -2.00 29.86 -1.42
CA SER A 174 -2.25 29.61 -2.85
C SER A 174 -3.33 28.54 -3.10
N PHE A 175 -3.58 27.69 -2.11
CA PHE A 175 -4.48 26.54 -2.18
C PHE A 175 -5.84 26.81 -1.49
N ILE A 176 -5.81 27.40 -0.29
CA ILE A 176 -6.95 27.82 0.52
C ILE A 176 -6.86 29.33 0.74
N GLN A 177 -7.86 30.06 0.25
CA GLN A 177 -7.94 31.51 0.38
C GLN A 177 -8.53 31.89 1.75
N ALA A 178 -7.75 31.71 2.81
CA ALA A 178 -8.10 32.10 4.18
C ALA A 178 -7.24 33.29 4.66
N ASN A 179 -7.70 33.96 5.72
CA ASN A 179 -6.91 35.01 6.38
C ASN A 179 -5.65 34.41 7.04
N ASP A 180 -4.61 35.23 7.23
CA ASP A 180 -3.35 34.82 7.87
C ASP A 180 -3.59 34.10 9.21
N GLY A 181 -3.05 32.89 9.34
CA GLY A 181 -3.19 32.04 10.53
C GLY A 181 -4.42 31.10 10.53
N LEU A 182 -5.34 31.24 9.57
CA LEU A 182 -6.52 30.36 9.43
C LEU A 182 -6.40 29.32 8.31
N CYS A 183 -5.33 29.36 7.51
CA CYS A 183 -5.12 28.39 6.42
C CYS A 183 -4.94 26.97 6.98
N THR A 184 -4.16 26.82 8.05
CA THR A 184 -3.96 25.53 8.71
C THR A 184 -5.26 24.98 9.31
N GLU A 185 -6.08 25.78 9.98
CA GLU A 185 -7.38 25.36 10.53
C GLU A 185 -8.36 24.95 9.41
N SER A 186 -8.37 25.70 8.31
CA SER A 186 -9.18 25.39 7.14
C SER A 186 -8.73 24.09 6.46
N LEU A 187 -7.42 23.81 6.43
CA LEU A 187 -6.89 22.53 5.93
C LEU A 187 -7.33 21.37 6.83
N LEU A 188 -7.23 21.50 8.15
CA LEU A 188 -7.67 20.47 9.09
C LEU A 188 -9.17 20.19 8.94
N THR A 189 -9.97 21.25 8.79
CA THR A 189 -11.42 21.15 8.56
C THR A 189 -11.70 20.44 7.24
N LEU A 190 -10.99 20.80 6.16
CA LEU A 190 -11.13 20.16 4.84
C LEU A 190 -10.84 18.65 4.90
N VAL A 191 -9.75 18.28 5.57
CA VAL A 191 -9.38 16.87 5.73
C VAL A 191 -10.42 16.13 6.57
N ALA A 192 -10.86 16.70 7.70
CA ALA A 192 -11.86 16.08 8.58
C ALA A 192 -13.21 15.87 7.88
N GLU A 193 -13.69 16.88 7.14
CA GLU A 193 -14.94 16.78 6.38
C GLU A 193 -14.82 15.76 5.25
N ALA A 194 -13.70 15.75 4.52
CA ALA A 194 -13.49 14.79 3.44
C ALA A 194 -13.37 13.35 3.97
N LEU A 195 -12.70 13.14 5.10
CA LEU A 195 -12.64 11.83 5.76
C LEU A 195 -14.04 11.34 6.13
N THR A 196 -14.81 12.19 6.81
CA THR A 196 -16.18 11.88 7.25
C THR A 196 -17.07 11.57 6.04
N LYS A 197 -17.03 12.41 5.01
CA LYS A 197 -17.84 12.26 3.80
C LYS A 197 -17.43 11.07 2.94
N SER A 198 -16.15 10.69 2.95
CA SER A 198 -15.66 9.54 2.20
C SER A 198 -16.17 8.21 2.76
N GLY A 199 -16.37 8.11 4.07
CA GLY A 199 -16.65 6.84 4.75
C GLY A 199 -15.48 5.84 4.76
N VAL A 200 -14.30 6.21 4.24
CA VAL A 200 -13.16 5.30 4.06
C VAL A 200 -12.69 4.68 5.38
N LEU A 201 -12.71 5.46 6.47
CA LEU A 201 -12.30 4.99 7.80
C LEU A 201 -13.32 4.02 8.40
N ASN A 202 -14.61 4.17 8.10
CA ASN A 202 -15.63 3.22 8.57
C ASN A 202 -15.40 1.86 7.94
N GLN A 203 -15.18 1.84 6.62
CA GLN A 203 -14.91 0.60 5.90
C GLN A 203 -13.60 -0.04 6.35
N LEU A 204 -12.54 0.76 6.53
CA LEU A 204 -11.27 0.27 7.07
C LEU A 204 -11.43 -0.34 8.47
N LEU A 205 -12.19 0.31 9.35
CA LEU A 205 -12.45 -0.16 10.70
C LEU A 205 -13.20 -1.50 10.72
N GLU A 206 -14.18 -1.71 9.84
CA GLU A 206 -14.89 -2.99 9.76
C GLU A 206 -13.97 -4.14 9.33
N VAL A 207 -12.98 -3.87 8.47
CA VAL A 207 -11.95 -4.85 8.10
C VAL A 207 -10.98 -5.11 9.26
N GLN A 208 -10.58 -4.08 10.00
CA GLN A 208 -9.73 -4.25 11.19
C GLN A 208 -10.41 -5.09 12.29
N LYS A 209 -11.74 -4.99 12.42
CA LYS A 209 -12.55 -5.78 13.37
C LYS A 209 -12.70 -7.27 13.00
N LEU A 210 -12.22 -7.70 11.83
CA LEU A 210 -12.13 -9.14 11.52
C LEU A 210 -11.23 -9.86 12.54
N ASP A 211 -10.24 -9.15 13.08
CA ASP A 211 -9.47 -9.62 14.22
C ASP A 211 -10.27 -9.53 15.52
N ASN A 212 -10.86 -10.66 15.90
CA ASN A 212 -11.66 -10.81 17.11
C ASN A 212 -10.92 -11.47 18.28
N VAL A 213 -9.70 -11.97 18.05
CA VAL A 213 -8.96 -12.78 19.02
C VAL A 213 -7.58 -12.21 19.37
N ASP A 214 -7.15 -11.17 18.66
CA ASP A 214 -5.81 -10.59 18.70
C ASP A 214 -4.71 -11.61 18.35
N ILE A 215 -3.46 -11.15 18.29
CA ILE A 215 -2.30 -12.02 18.11
C ILE A 215 -2.23 -13.11 19.17
N GLU A 216 -2.62 -12.76 20.41
CA GLU A 216 -2.64 -13.68 21.55
C GLU A 216 -3.55 -14.89 21.32
N GLY A 217 -4.62 -14.76 20.54
CA GLY A 217 -5.50 -15.87 20.18
C GLY A 217 -5.17 -16.49 18.82
N ALA A 218 -4.86 -15.68 17.82
CA ALA A 218 -4.58 -16.15 16.45
C ALA A 218 -3.39 -17.12 16.40
N ILE A 219 -2.40 -16.94 17.27
CA ILE A 219 -1.24 -17.82 17.38
C ILE A 219 -1.60 -19.28 17.73
N HIS A 220 -2.66 -19.51 18.51
CA HIS A 220 -3.11 -20.85 18.87
C HIS A 220 -3.67 -21.58 17.64
N ALA A 221 -4.54 -20.90 16.89
CA ALA A 221 -5.10 -21.42 15.64
C ALA A 221 -4.00 -21.69 14.59
N TYR A 222 -2.93 -20.90 14.58
CA TYR A 222 -1.76 -21.14 13.72
C TYR A 222 -1.03 -22.44 14.06
N TYR A 223 -0.79 -22.72 15.35
CA TYR A 223 -0.19 -23.99 15.77
C TYR A 223 -1.05 -25.19 15.36
N ASP A 224 -2.37 -25.06 15.42
CA ASP A 224 -3.30 -26.11 14.97
C ASP A 224 -3.22 -26.34 13.45
N ILE A 225 -3.23 -25.26 12.64
CA ILE A 225 -3.14 -25.36 11.17
C ILE A 225 -1.81 -25.97 10.71
N THR A 226 -0.73 -25.66 11.43
CA THR A 226 0.61 -26.20 11.14
C THR A 226 0.82 -27.60 11.71
N SER A 227 -0.16 -28.14 12.46
CA SER A 227 -0.07 -29.43 13.16
C SER A 227 1.15 -29.51 14.09
N GLN A 228 1.53 -28.37 14.68
CA GLN A 228 2.63 -28.25 15.61
C GLN A 228 2.12 -28.19 17.05
N GLN A 229 2.96 -28.59 18.01
CA GLN A 229 2.64 -28.40 19.42
C GLN A 229 2.60 -26.91 19.75
N CYS A 230 1.50 -26.45 20.35
CA CYS A 230 1.33 -25.06 20.75
C CYS A 230 2.34 -24.67 21.85
N MET A 231 3.35 -23.89 21.47
CA MET A 231 4.41 -23.45 22.39
C MET A 231 3.89 -22.44 23.42
N VAL A 232 2.90 -21.63 23.06
CA VAL A 232 2.28 -20.65 23.98
C VAL A 232 1.61 -21.38 25.14
N CYS A 233 0.79 -22.40 24.88
CA CYS A 233 0.15 -23.20 25.93
C CYS A 233 1.16 -23.98 26.79
N ARG A 234 2.35 -24.27 26.29
CA ARG A 234 3.41 -24.94 27.07
C ARG A 234 4.01 -24.02 28.14
N GLU A 235 4.04 -22.72 27.87
CA GLU A 235 4.63 -21.71 28.75
C GLU A 235 3.60 -21.08 29.70
N LEU A 236 2.31 -21.14 29.35
CA LEU A 236 1.22 -20.66 30.19
C LEU A 236 0.90 -21.61 31.35
N GLY A 237 0.48 -21.04 32.49
CA GLY A 237 -0.09 -21.83 33.58
C GLY A 237 -1.46 -22.43 33.21
N GLU A 238 -1.87 -23.49 33.90
CA GLU A 238 -3.11 -24.25 33.60
C GLU A 238 -4.37 -23.35 33.50
N GLU A 239 -4.52 -22.37 34.39
CA GLU A 239 -5.65 -21.44 34.39
C GLU A 239 -5.65 -20.48 33.18
N GLN A 240 -4.47 -20.07 32.70
CA GLN A 240 -4.35 -19.20 31.53
C GLN A 240 -4.56 -19.99 30.24
N ALA A 241 -4.10 -21.24 30.19
CA ALA A 241 -4.32 -22.14 29.07
C ALA A 241 -5.82 -22.44 28.85
N LYS A 242 -6.62 -22.52 29.93
CA LYS A 242 -8.09 -22.71 29.85
C LYS A 242 -8.79 -21.64 29.00
N LYS A 243 -8.25 -20.41 28.93
CA LYS A 243 -8.79 -19.33 28.09
C LYS A 243 -8.76 -19.69 26.60
N TYR A 244 -7.81 -20.52 26.17
CA TYR A 244 -7.57 -20.85 24.77
C TYR A 244 -8.00 -22.28 24.39
N THR A 245 -8.55 -23.05 25.32
CA THR A 245 -9.04 -24.41 25.06
C THR A 245 -10.09 -24.45 23.96
N SER A 246 -10.96 -23.44 23.87
CA SER A 246 -11.98 -23.35 22.82
C SER A 246 -11.36 -23.18 21.43
N LEU A 247 -10.21 -22.51 21.31
CA LEU A 247 -9.49 -22.35 20.04
C LEU A 247 -8.89 -23.68 19.57
N HIS A 248 -8.24 -24.42 20.47
CA HIS A 248 -7.69 -25.74 20.16
C HIS A 248 -8.75 -26.84 19.96
N SER A 249 -9.97 -26.60 20.45
CA SER A 249 -11.12 -27.49 20.22
C SER A 249 -11.87 -27.17 18.92
N ALA A 250 -11.51 -26.07 18.25
CA ALA A 250 -12.16 -25.65 17.01
C ALA A 250 -11.81 -26.61 15.86
N SER A 251 -12.67 -26.63 14.85
CA SER A 251 -12.38 -27.36 13.61
C SER A 251 -11.25 -26.70 12.83
N LEU A 252 -10.55 -27.47 11.98
CA LEU A 252 -9.49 -26.94 11.12
C LEU A 252 -9.97 -25.75 10.26
N ASN A 253 -11.21 -25.80 9.76
CA ASN A 253 -11.79 -24.70 8.98
C ASN A 253 -12.00 -23.43 9.82
N GLU A 254 -12.37 -23.56 11.09
CA GLU A 254 -12.48 -22.42 12.01
C GLU A 254 -11.11 -21.84 12.33
N SER A 255 -10.11 -22.68 12.61
CA SER A 255 -8.73 -22.20 12.83
C SER A 255 -8.19 -21.48 11.60
N LEU A 256 -8.39 -22.03 10.40
CA LEU A 256 -8.03 -21.39 9.14
C LEU A 256 -8.70 -20.02 8.99
N ARG A 257 -10.00 -19.92 9.32
CA ARG A 257 -10.72 -18.65 9.29
C ARG A 257 -10.15 -17.64 10.27
N VAL A 258 -9.88 -18.04 11.51
CA VAL A 258 -9.30 -17.16 12.54
C VAL A 258 -7.97 -16.56 12.06
N VAL A 259 -7.07 -17.40 11.54
CA VAL A 259 -5.76 -16.93 11.03
C VAL A 259 -5.94 -16.04 9.80
N ARG A 260 -6.87 -16.38 8.89
CA ARG A 260 -7.15 -15.59 7.70
C ARG A 260 -7.69 -14.21 8.05
N ASP A 261 -8.68 -14.15 8.92
CA ASP A 261 -9.33 -12.92 9.37
C ASP A 261 -8.32 -12.02 10.12
N TYR A 262 -7.45 -12.62 10.95
CA TYR A 262 -6.34 -11.92 11.61
C TYR A 262 -5.37 -11.30 10.60
N LEU A 263 -4.91 -12.03 9.58
CA LEU A 263 -3.95 -11.50 8.59
C LEU A 263 -4.56 -10.37 7.74
N ILE A 264 -5.83 -10.49 7.36
CA ILE A 264 -6.57 -9.43 6.68
C ILE A 264 -6.64 -8.17 7.57
N ALA A 265 -7.04 -8.33 8.83
CA ALA A 265 -7.12 -7.23 9.78
C ALA A 265 -5.75 -6.60 10.07
N ALA A 266 -4.69 -7.40 10.24
CA ALA A 266 -3.33 -6.92 10.41
C ALA A 266 -2.87 -6.08 9.21
N THR A 267 -3.28 -6.45 8.00
CA THR A 267 -3.03 -5.66 6.79
C THR A 267 -3.76 -4.32 6.83
N ALA A 268 -5.02 -4.32 7.27
CA ALA A 268 -5.80 -3.09 7.43
C ALA A 268 -5.26 -2.19 8.55
N LYS A 269 -4.60 -2.74 9.57
CA LYS A 269 -3.91 -1.97 10.64
C LYS A 269 -2.63 -1.30 10.14
N ASP A 270 -1.96 -1.89 9.14
CA ASP A 270 -0.69 -1.40 8.57
C ASP A 270 -0.84 -0.60 7.26
N CYS A 271 -2.06 -0.28 6.83
CA CYS A 271 -2.29 0.48 5.60
C CYS A 271 -2.05 1.99 5.78
N SER A 272 -1.83 2.70 4.69
CA SER A 272 -1.80 4.16 4.66
C SER A 272 -2.94 4.71 3.83
N LEU A 273 -3.47 5.85 4.25
CA LEU A 273 -4.52 6.57 3.54
C LEU A 273 -3.93 7.78 2.82
N MET A 274 -4.09 7.84 1.51
CA MET A 274 -3.75 9.00 0.71
C MET A 274 -5.00 9.80 0.37
N MET A 275 -4.97 11.10 0.64
CA MET A 275 -6.02 12.03 0.22
C MET A 275 -5.44 13.08 -0.71
N CYS A 276 -6.08 13.25 -1.86
CA CYS A 276 -5.72 14.26 -2.84
C CYS A 276 -6.86 15.27 -2.93
N PHE A 277 -6.53 16.56 -2.90
CA PHE A 277 -7.49 17.66 -2.96
C PHE A 277 -7.18 18.58 -4.13
N ARG A 278 -8.22 19.11 -4.77
CA ARG A 278 -8.11 20.07 -5.86
C ARG A 278 -9.14 21.19 -5.68
N PRO A 279 -8.73 22.47 -5.59
CA PRO A 279 -9.67 23.59 -5.50
C PRO A 279 -10.47 23.68 -6.81
N ARG A 280 -11.77 23.92 -6.70
CA ARG A 280 -12.65 24.13 -7.85
C ARG A 280 -12.74 25.62 -8.16
N LYS A 281 -12.54 25.98 -9.42
CA LYS A 281 -12.81 27.35 -9.89
C LYS A 281 -14.31 27.50 -10.16
N ASP A 282 -14.88 28.64 -9.77
CA ASP A 282 -16.29 28.96 -10.02
C ASP A 282 -16.63 28.77 -11.51
N GLY A 283 -17.68 27.99 -11.78
CA GLY A 283 -18.17 27.72 -13.14
C GLY A 283 -17.80 26.35 -13.75
N GLY A 284 -17.03 25.50 -13.06
CA GLY A 284 -16.76 24.14 -13.54
C GLY A 284 -18.00 23.23 -13.44
N SER A 285 -18.44 22.63 -14.55
CA SER A 285 -19.49 21.60 -14.59
C SER A 285 -19.17 20.38 -13.72
N GLY A 286 -20.20 19.68 -13.22
CA GLY A 286 -20.12 18.53 -12.30
C GLY A 286 -18.93 17.60 -12.52
N SER A 287 -18.03 17.51 -11.55
CA SER A 287 -16.99 16.47 -11.48
C SER A 287 -17.62 15.17 -10.98
N GLU A 288 -17.14 14.02 -11.47
CA GLU A 288 -17.48 12.69 -10.90
C GLU A 288 -16.85 12.45 -9.52
N HIS A 289 -16.03 13.40 -9.05
CA HIS A 289 -15.30 13.30 -7.80
C HIS A 289 -16.14 13.80 -6.62
N ASN A 290 -15.89 13.22 -5.44
CA ASN A 290 -16.52 13.73 -4.23
C ASN A 290 -16.05 15.16 -3.97
N THR A 291 -16.95 16.01 -3.47
CA THR A 291 -16.63 17.40 -3.16
C THR A 291 -16.79 17.70 -1.68
N VAL A 292 -16.02 18.66 -1.17
CA VAL A 292 -16.22 19.29 0.13
C VAL A 292 -16.37 20.80 -0.09
N TYR A 293 -17.31 21.42 0.59
CA TYR A 293 -17.50 22.86 0.58
C TYR A 293 -17.12 23.41 1.95
N LEU A 294 -16.06 24.21 2.00
CA LEU A 294 -15.62 24.85 3.23
C LEU A 294 -16.37 26.17 3.41
N GLU A 295 -17.25 26.22 4.42
CA GLU A 295 -18.00 27.44 4.76
C GLU A 295 -17.08 28.59 5.18
N SER A 296 -15.98 28.30 5.88
CA SER A 296 -15.04 29.31 6.38
C SER A 296 -14.40 30.15 5.28
N THR A 297 -14.14 29.54 4.11
CA THR A 297 -13.50 30.20 2.97
C THR A 297 -14.41 30.34 1.76
N LYS A 298 -15.62 29.77 1.81
CA LYS A 298 -16.59 29.69 0.71
C LYS A 298 -16.01 29.04 -0.54
N GLN A 299 -15.13 28.05 -0.36
CA GLN A 299 -14.45 27.35 -1.44
C GLN A 299 -14.94 25.90 -1.55
N THR A 300 -15.03 25.40 -2.78
CA THR A 300 -15.31 23.99 -3.06
C THR A 300 -14.03 23.28 -3.47
N PHE A 301 -13.80 22.08 -2.93
CA PHE A 301 -12.67 21.23 -3.27
C PHE A 301 -13.18 19.87 -3.77
N ASP A 302 -12.63 19.40 -4.90
CA ASP A 302 -12.72 17.98 -5.25
C ASP A 302 -11.74 17.20 -4.38
N PHE A 303 -12.10 15.98 -3.97
CA PHE A 303 -11.20 15.09 -3.25
C PHE A 303 -11.26 13.63 -3.74
N LYS A 304 -10.13 12.93 -3.57
CA LYS A 304 -9.99 11.47 -3.71
C LYS A 304 -9.39 10.90 -2.44
N ALA A 305 -9.75 9.67 -2.09
CA ALA A 305 -9.22 8.93 -0.96
C ALA A 305 -8.83 7.53 -1.45
N ASP A 306 -7.65 7.04 -1.05
CA ASP A 306 -7.16 5.71 -1.44
C ASP A 306 -6.39 5.05 -0.28
N ASN A 307 -6.71 3.78 0.00
CA ASN A 307 -6.01 2.93 0.93
C ASN A 307 -4.90 2.20 0.18
N SER A 308 -3.66 2.62 0.43
CA SER A 308 -2.46 2.04 -0.15
C SER A 308 -1.72 1.21 0.91
N SER A 309 -1.43 -0.05 0.60
CA SER A 309 -0.56 -0.89 1.43
C SER A 309 0.91 -0.69 1.05
N HIS A 310 1.76 -0.28 2.00
CA HIS A 310 3.21 -0.13 1.77
C HIS A 310 3.93 -1.48 1.58
N GLU A 311 3.32 -2.59 1.95
CA GLU A 311 3.88 -3.94 1.95
C GLU A 311 2.89 -4.91 1.29
N PRO A 312 3.11 -5.34 0.03
CA PRO A 312 2.27 -6.33 -0.65
C PRO A 312 2.53 -7.74 -0.09
N PHE A 313 3.60 -7.91 0.71
CA PHE A 313 4.07 -9.21 1.22
C PHE A 313 3.86 -9.41 2.71
N GLY A 314 3.61 -8.35 3.47
CA GLY A 314 3.25 -8.49 4.88
C GLY A 314 1.93 -9.26 5.07
N SER A 315 1.00 -9.14 4.13
CA SER A 315 -0.42 -9.47 4.34
C SER A 315 -0.82 -10.92 4.12
N VAL A 316 -0.05 -11.67 3.32
CA VAL A 316 -0.40 -13.04 2.92
C VAL A 316 0.27 -14.08 3.82
N SER A 317 1.36 -13.69 4.48
CA SER A 317 2.24 -14.63 5.16
C SER A 317 1.91 -14.85 6.62
N VAL A 318 1.86 -16.13 7.00
CA VAL A 318 1.76 -16.56 8.39
C VAL A 318 3.02 -16.23 9.21
N GLY A 319 4.12 -15.80 8.56
CA GLY A 319 5.34 -15.35 9.22
C GLY A 319 5.12 -14.17 10.19
N ARG A 320 4.03 -13.41 10.06
CA ARG A 320 3.63 -12.36 11.04
C ARG A 320 3.25 -12.91 12.41
N LEU A 321 2.90 -14.20 12.50
CA LEU A 321 2.47 -14.83 13.74
C LEU A 321 3.66 -15.38 14.55
N VAL A 322 4.83 -15.52 13.94
CA VAL A 322 6.02 -16.06 14.60
C VAL A 322 6.80 -14.89 15.21
N PRO A 323 7.04 -14.86 16.53
CA PRO A 323 7.94 -13.87 17.12
C PRO A 323 9.34 -14.01 16.52
N ALA A 324 9.98 -12.89 16.19
CA ALA A 324 11.36 -12.85 15.70
C ALA A 324 12.37 -13.38 16.74
#